data_AF-A0A1J4PQB7-F1
#
_entry.id   AF-A0A1J4PQB7-F1
#
_cell.length_a   1.000
_cell.length_b   1.000
_cell.length_c   1.000
_cell.angle_alpha   90.00
_cell.angle_beta   90.00
_cell.angle_gamma   90.00
#
_symmetry.space_group_name_H-M   'P 1'
#
loop_
_entity.id
_entity.type
_entity.pdbx_description
1 polymer ?
#
loop_
_entity_poly.entity_id
_entity_poly.type
_entity_poly.pdbx_seq_one_letter_code
_entity_poly.pdbx_strand_id
1 'polypeptide(L)'
;MVDPPRDVDQVIALAARRGVRIAYVAETHVHNDYVTGGLELARLTGAHYLVPAGAHVSFPRTPVADGDTSEVDEYLVLRAIATPGHTPHHTSYVLEEEGRAVAVFTGGSLLIGSVGRPDLVDPRLTEQLARAQHASVHRLAATLDDAVPVLPTHGFGSFCSSSQAEGDASTIGQERIGNDAFTLDVDAFVKRILAGLENVPAYYTHMGPANAAGPAPVDLTPPEPADAAQIAERLAAGEWVVDLRNRVAFADGHVAGSFNFEGTGKLATYLAWLIPWGKPVTLLGGTPAQIADAQRELTRVGIDRPAAAATGDPASWVRQGEKLAFFPRAGFADLADVHERGEDVVVLDVRRDSERANGFLEGSVHIPLHELHGRTSEVPDGTVWVHCAGGMRAAIAASLLDATGRRVIAVDDGFEAAADTGLSITRP
;
A
#
# COMPACT_ATOMS: atom_id res chain seq x y z
N MET A 1 4.20 1.30 -22.44
CA MET A 1 4.18 1.17 -20.97
C MET A 1 2.74 1.18 -20.52
N VAL A 2 2.32 0.25 -19.66
CA VAL A 2 0.96 0.21 -19.10
C VAL A 2 1.08 0.42 -17.59
N ASP A 3 0.24 1.28 -17.01
CA ASP A 3 0.20 1.65 -15.59
C ASP A 3 1.59 1.99 -15.00
N PRO A 4 2.26 3.04 -15.51
CA PRO A 4 3.61 3.37 -15.08
C PRO A 4 3.68 3.83 -13.62
N PRO A 5 4.73 3.40 -12.87
CA PRO A 5 4.96 3.89 -11.52
C PRO A 5 5.29 5.38 -11.53
N ARG A 6 5.14 6.02 -10.37
CA ARG A 6 5.43 7.45 -10.17
C ARG A 6 6.86 7.83 -10.53
N ASP A 7 7.82 6.97 -10.22
CA ASP A 7 9.25 7.15 -10.44
C ASP A 7 9.67 6.79 -11.87
N VAL A 8 9.28 7.67 -12.79
CA VAL A 8 9.44 7.51 -14.25
C VAL A 8 10.89 7.45 -14.73
N ASP A 9 11.84 7.97 -13.95
CA ASP A 9 13.28 7.92 -14.25
C ASP A 9 13.78 6.48 -14.39
N GLN A 10 13.29 5.56 -13.56
CA GLN A 10 13.63 4.14 -13.65
C GLN A 10 13.13 3.51 -14.96
N VAL A 11 11.91 3.87 -15.38
CA VAL A 11 11.28 3.38 -16.62
C VAL A 11 12.05 3.89 -17.83
N ILE A 12 12.38 5.18 -17.86
CA ILE A 12 13.16 5.81 -18.94
C ILE A 12 14.55 5.18 -19.03
N ALA A 13 15.24 5.00 -17.90
CA ALA A 13 16.55 4.37 -17.86
C ALA A 13 16.52 2.92 -18.35
N LEU A 14 15.47 2.15 -18.02
CA LEU A 14 15.28 0.79 -18.50
C LEU A 14 15.06 0.76 -20.02
N ALA A 15 14.18 1.62 -20.54
CA ALA A 15 13.92 1.71 -21.98
C ALA A 15 15.20 2.05 -22.75
N ALA A 16 15.99 3.01 -22.26
CA ALA A 16 17.27 3.38 -22.84
C ALA A 16 18.27 2.21 -22.85
N ARG A 17 18.41 1.47 -21.73
CA ARG A 17 19.29 0.27 -21.66
C ARG A 17 18.84 -0.85 -22.61
N ARG A 18 17.55 -0.96 -22.88
CA ARG A 18 16.97 -1.93 -23.81
C ARG A 18 17.01 -1.46 -25.27
N GLY A 19 17.42 -0.23 -25.54
CA GLY A 19 17.45 0.35 -26.88
C GLY A 19 16.05 0.55 -27.49
N VAL A 20 15.01 0.69 -26.66
CA VAL A 20 13.63 0.86 -27.12
C VAL A 20 13.11 2.26 -26.82
N ARG A 21 12.19 2.76 -27.66
CA ARG A 21 11.48 4.02 -27.45
C ARG A 21 10.11 3.75 -26.84
N ILE A 22 9.73 4.55 -25.84
CA ILE A 22 8.37 4.52 -25.30
C ILE A 22 7.46 5.32 -26.23
N ALA A 23 6.70 4.64 -27.09
CA ALA A 23 5.77 5.28 -28.03
C ALA A 23 4.38 5.52 -27.41
N TYR A 24 3.98 4.66 -26.48
CA TYR A 24 2.68 4.72 -25.80
C TYR A 24 2.84 4.54 -24.29
N VAL A 25 2.04 5.32 -23.57
CA VAL A 25 1.81 5.18 -22.12
C VAL A 25 0.30 4.99 -21.95
N ALA A 26 -0.12 3.89 -21.33
CA ALA A 26 -1.53 3.55 -21.17
C ALA A 26 -1.90 3.42 -19.70
N GLU A 27 -3.07 3.93 -19.33
CA GLU A 27 -3.70 3.71 -18.03
C GLU A 27 -4.85 2.72 -18.19
N THR A 28 -4.88 1.67 -17.36
CA THR A 28 -6.04 0.78 -17.31
C THR A 28 -7.23 1.46 -16.64
N HIS A 29 -6.97 2.33 -15.65
CA HIS A 29 -7.97 3.09 -14.94
C HIS A 29 -7.34 4.31 -14.23
N VAL A 30 -8.14 5.05 -13.47
CA VAL A 30 -7.62 6.10 -12.58
C VAL A 30 -7.31 5.41 -11.26
N HIS A 31 -6.02 5.25 -10.97
CA HIS A 31 -5.53 4.51 -9.79
C HIS A 31 -5.94 5.19 -8.49
N ASN A 32 -6.26 4.37 -7.47
CA ASN A 32 -6.66 4.85 -6.14
C ASN A 32 -5.62 4.53 -5.06
N ASP A 33 -4.54 3.85 -5.38
CA ASP A 33 -3.55 3.34 -4.44
C ASP A 33 -2.14 3.88 -4.65
N TYR A 34 -1.88 4.55 -5.77
CA TYR A 34 -0.65 5.27 -5.99
C TYR A 34 -0.87 6.46 -6.92
N VAL A 35 0.08 7.40 -6.92
CA VAL A 35 0.12 8.52 -7.85
C VAL A 35 0.74 8.06 -9.16
N THR A 36 0.03 8.17 -10.28
CA THR A 36 0.52 7.70 -11.58
C THR A 36 1.73 8.52 -12.06
N GLY A 37 2.70 7.85 -12.69
CA GLY A 37 3.75 8.49 -13.47
C GLY A 37 3.36 8.76 -14.92
N GLY A 38 2.16 8.36 -15.36
CA GLY A 38 1.83 8.25 -16.79
C GLY A 38 1.85 9.57 -17.54
N LEU A 39 1.26 10.61 -16.95
CA LEU A 39 1.26 11.95 -17.53
C LEU A 39 2.69 12.50 -17.68
N GLU A 40 3.52 12.32 -16.67
CA GLU A 40 4.91 12.79 -16.68
C GLU A 40 5.74 12.00 -17.69
N LEU A 41 5.64 10.68 -17.68
CA LEU A 41 6.35 9.81 -18.62
C LEU A 41 6.01 10.16 -20.07
N ALA A 42 4.72 10.36 -20.37
CA ALA A 42 4.28 10.76 -21.69
C ALA A 42 4.86 12.12 -22.12
N ARG A 43 4.88 13.10 -21.22
CA ARG A 43 5.47 14.43 -21.48
C ARG A 43 6.97 14.35 -21.74
N LEU A 44 7.72 13.59 -20.94
CA LEU A 44 9.17 13.47 -21.06
C LEU A 44 9.61 12.71 -22.33
N THR A 45 8.80 11.73 -22.76
CA THR A 45 9.14 10.85 -23.90
C THR A 45 8.48 11.26 -25.21
N GLY A 46 7.44 12.12 -25.16
CA GLY A 46 6.59 12.43 -26.30
C GLY A 46 5.63 11.29 -26.67
N ALA A 47 5.44 10.30 -25.80
CA ALA A 47 4.53 9.18 -26.03
C ALA A 47 3.06 9.62 -26.06
N HIS A 48 2.23 8.89 -26.80
CA HIS A 48 0.78 9.06 -26.72
C HIS A 48 0.28 8.57 -25.37
N TYR A 49 -0.43 9.43 -24.64
CA TYR A 49 -1.00 9.10 -23.34
C TYR A 49 -2.43 8.58 -23.47
N LEU A 50 -2.54 7.26 -23.55
CA LEU A 50 -3.78 6.52 -23.68
C LEU A 50 -4.49 6.43 -22.31
N VAL A 51 -5.66 7.05 -22.17
CA VAL A 51 -6.44 7.03 -20.93
C VAL A 51 -7.89 6.70 -21.27
N PRO A 52 -8.59 5.86 -20.48
CA PRO A 52 -9.95 5.44 -20.81
C PRO A 52 -10.88 6.63 -21.06
N ALA A 53 -11.68 6.55 -22.12
CA ALA A 53 -12.54 7.64 -22.55
C ALA A 53 -13.54 8.06 -21.45
N GLY A 54 -14.00 7.10 -20.64
CA GLY A 54 -14.89 7.33 -19.50
C GLY A 54 -14.22 7.95 -18.27
N ALA A 55 -12.88 8.05 -18.22
CA ALA A 55 -12.19 8.69 -17.10
C ALA A 55 -12.37 10.21 -17.15
N HIS A 56 -12.73 10.85 -16.05
CA HIS A 56 -12.76 12.30 -15.94
C HIS A 56 -11.39 12.82 -15.49
N VAL A 57 -10.64 13.48 -16.38
CA VAL A 57 -9.32 14.04 -16.07
C VAL A 57 -9.18 15.47 -16.56
N SER A 58 -8.27 16.23 -15.98
CA SER A 58 -8.12 17.69 -16.19
C SER A 58 -6.95 18.05 -17.12
N PHE A 59 -6.38 17.08 -17.84
CA PHE A 59 -5.23 17.25 -18.72
C PHE A 59 -5.48 16.64 -20.11
N PRO A 60 -4.73 17.08 -21.14
CA PRO A 60 -4.80 16.48 -22.46
C PRO A 60 -4.42 15.00 -22.44
N ARG A 61 -5.17 14.18 -23.19
CA ARG A 61 -4.98 12.74 -23.34
C ARG A 61 -5.40 12.28 -24.73
N THR A 62 -5.00 11.07 -25.10
CA THR A 62 -5.66 10.28 -26.12
C THR A 62 -6.76 9.45 -25.44
N PRO A 63 -8.05 9.78 -25.62
CA PRO A 63 -9.14 8.97 -25.06
C PRO A 63 -9.20 7.61 -25.76
N VAL A 64 -9.43 6.55 -24.98
CA VAL A 64 -9.53 5.17 -25.50
C VAL A 64 -10.89 4.57 -25.18
N ALA A 65 -11.61 4.11 -26.20
CA ALA A 65 -12.87 3.40 -26.11
C ALA A 65 -12.69 1.88 -26.37
N ASP A 66 -13.76 1.11 -26.16
CA ASP A 66 -13.77 -0.32 -26.44
C ASP A 66 -13.47 -0.61 -27.92
N GLY A 67 -12.53 -1.52 -28.18
CA GLY A 67 -12.14 -1.93 -29.52
C GLY A 67 -11.12 -1.03 -30.21
N ASP A 68 -10.79 0.14 -29.65
CA ASP A 68 -9.76 1.02 -30.21
C ASP A 68 -8.39 0.31 -30.27
N THR A 69 -7.65 0.57 -31.33
CA THR A 69 -6.33 -0.04 -31.59
C THR A 69 -5.24 1.02 -31.71
N SER A 70 -4.06 0.74 -31.17
CA SER A 70 -2.86 1.55 -31.31
C SER A 70 -1.72 0.70 -31.86
N GLU A 71 -1.18 1.06 -33.02
CA GLU A 71 -0.03 0.38 -33.62
C GLU A 71 1.24 0.76 -32.87
N VAL A 72 1.84 -0.21 -32.18
CA VAL A 72 3.04 -0.05 -31.34
C VAL A 72 4.31 -0.19 -32.17
N ASP A 73 4.34 -1.15 -33.09
CA ASP A 73 5.43 -1.42 -34.04
C ASP A 73 4.87 -2.19 -35.25
N GLU A 74 5.73 -2.48 -36.24
CA GLU A 74 5.39 -3.36 -37.36
C GLU A 74 4.88 -4.71 -36.81
N TYR A 75 3.62 -5.04 -37.10
CA TYR A 75 2.90 -6.24 -36.62
C TYR A 75 2.51 -6.27 -35.14
N LEU A 76 2.82 -5.23 -34.35
CA LEU A 76 2.49 -5.18 -32.92
C LEU A 76 1.41 -4.14 -32.64
N VAL A 77 0.24 -4.59 -32.18
CA VAL A 77 -0.93 -3.74 -31.93
C VAL A 77 -1.39 -3.86 -30.48
N LEU A 78 -1.74 -2.72 -29.88
CA LEU A 78 -2.39 -2.67 -28.58
C LEU A 78 -3.89 -2.41 -28.79
N ARG A 79 -4.75 -3.37 -28.43
CA ARG A 79 -6.21 -3.26 -28.56
C ARG A 79 -6.87 -3.09 -27.19
N ALA A 80 -7.76 -2.12 -27.08
CA ALA A 80 -8.51 -1.85 -25.87
C ALA A 80 -9.74 -2.75 -25.74
N ILE A 81 -9.99 -3.23 -24.53
CA ILE A 81 -11.19 -3.98 -24.13
C ILE A 81 -11.74 -3.31 -22.88
N ALA A 82 -12.93 -2.70 -22.97
CA ALA A 82 -13.63 -2.18 -21.80
C ALA A 82 -13.95 -3.34 -20.84
N THR A 83 -13.50 -3.19 -19.59
CA THR A 83 -13.62 -4.18 -18.52
C THR A 83 -14.05 -3.52 -17.21
N PRO A 84 -15.21 -2.85 -17.18
CA PRO A 84 -15.70 -2.17 -15.99
C PRO A 84 -15.87 -3.13 -14.82
N GLY A 85 -15.60 -2.63 -13.61
CA GLY A 85 -15.67 -3.41 -12.39
C GLY A 85 -14.93 -2.67 -11.29
N HIS A 86 -13.63 -2.89 -11.16
CA HIS A 86 -12.77 -2.14 -10.23
C HIS A 86 -13.01 -0.61 -10.30
N THR A 87 -13.16 -0.09 -11.51
CA THR A 87 -13.71 1.25 -11.77
C THR A 87 -14.72 1.18 -12.93
N PRO A 88 -15.65 2.13 -13.05
CA PRO A 88 -16.64 2.14 -14.14
C PRO A 88 -16.00 2.35 -15.53
N HIS A 89 -14.83 2.99 -15.59
CA HIS A 89 -14.10 3.28 -16.82
C HIS A 89 -12.91 2.35 -17.05
N HIS A 90 -12.79 1.25 -16.29
CA HIS A 90 -11.66 0.35 -16.40
C HIS A 90 -11.55 -0.27 -17.81
N THR A 91 -10.32 -0.31 -18.33
CA THR A 91 -9.97 -0.84 -19.65
C THR A 91 -8.78 -1.79 -19.52
N SER A 92 -8.91 -2.98 -20.08
CA SER A 92 -7.80 -3.91 -20.30
C SER A 92 -7.21 -3.69 -21.68
N TYR A 93 -5.92 -3.98 -21.85
CA TYR A 93 -5.23 -3.85 -23.13
C TYR A 93 -4.68 -5.19 -23.59
N VAL A 94 -5.04 -5.63 -24.78
CA VAL A 94 -4.53 -6.85 -25.41
C VAL A 94 -3.37 -6.46 -26.31
N LEU A 95 -2.22 -7.10 -26.12
CA LEU A 95 -1.10 -7.02 -27.04
C LEU A 95 -1.28 -8.09 -28.11
N GLU A 96 -1.31 -7.69 -29.36
CA GLU A 96 -1.47 -8.56 -30.51
C GLU A 96 -0.24 -8.50 -31.39
N GLU A 97 0.30 -9.66 -31.75
CA GLU A 97 1.39 -9.83 -32.70
C GLU A 97 0.86 -10.60 -33.92
N GLU A 98 0.96 -10.00 -35.11
CA GLU A 98 0.40 -10.55 -36.36
C GLU A 98 -1.09 -10.93 -36.23
N GLY A 99 -1.85 -10.14 -35.48
CA GLY A 99 -3.28 -10.35 -35.24
C GLY A 99 -3.63 -11.46 -34.24
N ARG A 100 -2.64 -12.02 -33.53
CA ARG A 100 -2.84 -12.99 -32.45
C ARG A 100 -2.56 -12.34 -31.09
N ALA A 101 -3.45 -12.55 -30.12
CA ALA A 101 -3.23 -12.09 -28.76
C ALA A 101 -2.04 -12.83 -28.13
N VAL A 102 -1.01 -12.09 -27.72
CA VAL A 102 0.20 -12.62 -27.07
C VAL A 102 0.27 -12.32 -25.57
N ALA A 103 -0.49 -11.33 -25.10
CA ALA A 103 -0.68 -11.02 -23.69
C ALA A 103 -1.91 -10.13 -23.49
N VAL A 104 -2.46 -10.11 -22.28
CA VAL A 104 -3.45 -9.11 -21.87
C VAL A 104 -3.04 -8.43 -20.57
N PHE A 105 -2.95 -7.10 -20.62
CA PHE A 105 -2.81 -6.24 -19.44
C PHE A 105 -4.19 -6.05 -18.82
N THR A 106 -4.49 -6.81 -17.78
CA THR A 106 -5.84 -6.93 -17.21
C THR A 106 -6.17 -5.87 -16.19
N GLY A 107 -5.20 -5.05 -15.80
CA GLY A 107 -5.44 -3.98 -14.86
C GLY A 107 -5.81 -4.49 -13.46
N GLY A 108 -6.74 -3.80 -12.82
CA GLY A 108 -7.48 -4.27 -11.64
C GLY A 108 -8.69 -5.17 -11.98
N SER A 109 -9.03 -5.40 -13.25
CA SER A 109 -10.22 -6.19 -13.61
C SER A 109 -10.04 -7.69 -13.33
N LEU A 110 -8.96 -8.30 -13.82
CA LEU A 110 -8.64 -9.70 -13.53
C LEU A 110 -7.27 -9.75 -12.87
N LEU A 111 -7.21 -10.27 -11.64
CA LEU A 111 -5.99 -10.52 -10.90
C LEU A 111 -5.73 -12.03 -10.87
N ILE A 112 -4.52 -12.44 -10.52
CA ILE A 112 -4.21 -13.86 -10.35
C ILE A 112 -4.97 -14.38 -9.13
N GLY A 113 -5.89 -15.34 -9.33
CA GLY A 113 -6.74 -15.94 -8.30
C GLY A 113 -7.76 -15.00 -7.65
N SER A 114 -7.94 -13.78 -8.18
CA SER A 114 -8.86 -12.77 -7.61
C SER A 114 -9.32 -11.75 -8.66
N VAL A 115 -10.01 -10.71 -8.20
CA VAL A 115 -10.31 -9.50 -8.98
C VAL A 115 -10.05 -8.26 -8.11
N GLY A 116 -9.96 -7.11 -8.75
CA GLY A 116 -9.92 -5.83 -8.06
C GLY A 116 -11.22 -5.55 -7.31
N ARG A 117 -11.09 -4.86 -6.19
CA ARG A 117 -12.24 -4.49 -5.34
C ARG A 117 -13.14 -3.42 -6.03
N PRO A 118 -14.47 -3.50 -5.91
CA PRO A 118 -15.40 -2.62 -6.62
C PRO A 118 -15.85 -1.38 -5.84
N ASP A 119 -15.32 -1.13 -4.64
CA ASP A 119 -15.86 -0.16 -3.67
C ASP A 119 -15.03 1.12 -3.50
N LEU A 120 -13.92 1.29 -4.24
CA LEU A 120 -13.03 2.45 -4.09
C LEU A 120 -13.58 3.75 -4.68
N VAL A 121 -14.46 3.66 -5.68
CA VAL A 121 -14.94 4.83 -6.43
C VAL A 121 -16.09 5.53 -5.70
N ASP A 122 -17.13 4.76 -5.38
CA ASP A 122 -18.30 5.25 -4.65
C ASP A 122 -19.01 4.05 -4.01
N PRO A 123 -19.26 4.06 -2.69
CA PRO A 123 -19.96 2.97 -2.00
C PRO A 123 -21.32 2.60 -2.59
N ARG A 124 -22.00 3.53 -3.26
CA ARG A 124 -23.30 3.30 -3.91
C ARG A 124 -23.19 2.49 -5.20
N LEU A 125 -22.02 2.47 -5.82
CA LEU A 125 -21.76 1.74 -7.06
C LEU A 125 -21.21 0.33 -6.80
N THR A 126 -20.80 0.03 -5.58
CA THR A 126 -20.09 -1.20 -5.20
C THR A 126 -20.74 -2.49 -5.73
N GLU A 127 -22.05 -2.69 -5.53
CA GLU A 127 -22.71 -3.91 -6.02
C GLU A 127 -22.79 -3.95 -7.56
N GLN A 128 -23.13 -2.82 -8.18
CA GLN A 128 -23.19 -2.71 -9.63
C GLN A 128 -21.83 -3.00 -10.27
N LEU A 129 -20.77 -2.46 -9.68
CA LEU A 129 -19.39 -2.65 -10.11
C LEU A 129 -18.93 -4.10 -9.88
N ALA A 130 -19.33 -4.76 -8.79
CA ALA A 130 -19.08 -6.18 -8.61
C ALA A 130 -19.73 -7.02 -9.74
N ARG A 131 -20.98 -6.73 -10.11
CA ARG A 131 -21.65 -7.41 -11.23
C ARG A 131 -20.99 -7.13 -12.57
N ALA A 132 -20.57 -5.89 -12.80
CA ALA A 132 -19.81 -5.52 -13.99
C ALA A 132 -18.47 -6.26 -14.05
N GLN A 133 -17.79 -6.42 -12.91
CA GLN A 133 -16.52 -7.12 -12.80
C GLN A 133 -16.65 -8.59 -13.22
N HIS A 134 -17.71 -9.27 -12.77
CA HIS A 134 -18.05 -10.63 -13.21
C HIS A 134 -18.24 -10.68 -14.73
N ALA A 135 -19.09 -9.82 -15.29
CA ALA A 135 -19.32 -9.77 -16.73
C ALA A 135 -18.03 -9.50 -17.53
N SER A 136 -17.15 -8.63 -17.02
CA SER A 136 -15.87 -8.26 -17.65
C SER A 136 -14.89 -9.43 -17.72
N VAL A 137 -14.77 -10.24 -16.67
CA VAL A 137 -13.88 -11.42 -16.71
C VAL A 137 -14.41 -12.47 -17.70
N HIS A 138 -15.73 -12.71 -17.72
CA HIS A 138 -16.36 -13.62 -18.69
C HIS A 138 -16.19 -13.13 -20.13
N ARG A 139 -16.26 -11.81 -20.35
CA ARG A 139 -15.97 -11.20 -21.65
C ARG A 139 -14.52 -11.44 -22.08
N LEU A 140 -13.55 -11.25 -21.19
CA LEU A 140 -12.14 -11.51 -21.51
C LEU A 140 -11.93 -12.97 -21.94
N ALA A 141 -12.48 -13.93 -21.17
CA ALA A 141 -12.40 -15.35 -21.48
C ALA A 141 -13.16 -15.77 -22.75
N ALA A 142 -14.19 -15.03 -23.15
CA ALA A 142 -14.88 -15.24 -24.42
C ALA A 142 -14.12 -14.66 -25.63
N THR A 143 -13.23 -13.70 -25.38
CA THR A 143 -12.50 -12.96 -26.43
C THR A 143 -11.09 -13.51 -26.67
N LEU A 144 -10.48 -14.12 -25.66
CA LEU A 144 -9.07 -14.51 -25.65
C LEU A 144 -8.91 -16.02 -25.50
N ASP A 145 -7.89 -16.58 -26.14
CA ASP A 145 -7.52 -17.97 -25.99
C ASP A 145 -7.01 -18.27 -24.57
N ASP A 146 -7.23 -19.51 -24.10
CA ASP A 146 -6.84 -19.95 -22.76
C ASP A 146 -5.33 -19.83 -22.48
N ALA A 147 -4.51 -19.86 -23.53
CA ALA A 147 -3.05 -19.74 -23.43
C ALA A 147 -2.56 -18.29 -23.26
N VAL A 148 -3.42 -17.28 -23.44
CA VAL A 148 -3.01 -15.87 -23.36
C VAL A 148 -2.58 -15.53 -21.92
N PRO A 149 -1.35 -15.05 -21.70
CA PRO A 149 -0.87 -14.60 -20.40
C PRO A 149 -1.67 -13.42 -19.85
N VAL A 150 -1.93 -13.45 -18.54
CA VAL A 150 -2.62 -12.39 -17.79
C VAL A 150 -1.59 -11.54 -17.04
N LEU A 151 -1.61 -10.23 -17.27
CA LEU A 151 -0.68 -9.26 -16.70
C LEU A 151 -1.46 -8.19 -15.90
N PRO A 152 -1.73 -8.41 -14.60
CA PRO A 152 -2.46 -7.46 -13.76
C PRO A 152 -1.59 -6.27 -13.30
N THR A 153 -2.22 -5.19 -12.81
CA THR A 153 -1.51 -4.03 -12.22
C THR A 153 -0.99 -4.31 -10.81
N HIS A 154 -1.63 -5.24 -10.09
CA HIS A 154 -1.27 -5.57 -8.72
C HIS A 154 -1.04 -7.07 -8.54
N GLY A 155 -0.04 -7.39 -7.73
CA GLY A 155 0.21 -8.74 -7.22
C GLY A 155 -0.30 -8.93 -5.79
N PHE A 156 0.16 -10.00 -5.15
CA PHE A 156 -0.30 -10.45 -3.84
C PHE A 156 -0.09 -9.43 -2.73
N GLY A 157 -1.07 -9.35 -1.82
CA GLY A 157 -1.02 -8.48 -0.65
C GLY A 157 -1.26 -7.00 -0.94
N SER A 158 -1.68 -6.64 -2.16
CA SER A 158 -2.25 -5.31 -2.46
C SER A 158 -3.63 -5.16 -1.82
N PHE A 159 -3.90 -3.99 -1.23
CA PHE A 159 -5.23 -3.64 -0.70
C PHE A 159 -6.27 -3.38 -1.81
N CYS A 160 -5.84 -3.35 -3.08
CA CYS A 160 -6.72 -3.30 -4.25
C CYS A 160 -7.28 -4.69 -4.64
N SER A 161 -6.70 -5.78 -4.14
CA SER A 161 -7.22 -7.13 -4.34
C SER A 161 -8.38 -7.42 -3.39
N SER A 162 -9.38 -8.19 -3.84
CA SER A 162 -10.50 -8.63 -3.01
C SER A 162 -10.21 -9.92 -2.22
N SER A 163 -9.17 -10.67 -2.58
CA SER A 163 -8.68 -11.85 -1.85
C SER A 163 -7.15 -12.01 -1.98
N GLN A 164 -6.56 -12.87 -1.15
CA GLN A 164 -5.14 -13.26 -1.29
C GLN A 164 -5.03 -14.48 -2.22
N ALA A 165 -4.05 -14.47 -3.11
CA ALA A 165 -3.74 -15.57 -4.03
C ALA A 165 -2.21 -15.83 -4.04
N GLU A 166 -1.72 -16.78 -4.84
CA GLU A 166 -0.29 -17.12 -4.96
C GLU A 166 0.15 -17.31 -6.45
N GLY A 167 1.37 -16.91 -6.81
CA GLY A 167 2.00 -17.12 -8.15
C GLY A 167 2.26 -15.90 -9.04
N ASP A 168 3.47 -15.75 -9.60
CA ASP A 168 3.84 -14.54 -10.38
C ASP A 168 3.41 -14.56 -11.87
N ALA A 169 2.72 -15.61 -12.30
CA ALA A 169 2.25 -15.76 -13.68
C ALA A 169 0.96 -16.58 -13.74
N SER A 170 0.06 -16.20 -14.64
CA SER A 170 -1.17 -16.95 -14.94
C SER A 170 -1.58 -16.74 -16.41
N THR A 171 -2.56 -17.50 -16.87
CA THR A 171 -3.22 -17.35 -18.18
C THR A 171 -4.73 -17.29 -18.04
N ILE A 172 -5.42 -16.86 -19.10
CA ILE A 172 -6.90 -16.87 -19.15
C ILE A 172 -7.46 -18.24 -18.76
N GLY A 173 -6.90 -19.33 -19.31
CA GLY A 173 -7.35 -20.69 -19.02
C GLY A 173 -7.13 -21.11 -17.56
N GLN A 174 -6.00 -20.71 -16.95
CA GLN A 174 -5.73 -21.02 -15.54
C GLN A 174 -6.70 -20.27 -14.61
N GLU A 175 -6.93 -18.98 -14.86
CA GLU A 175 -7.90 -18.20 -14.09
C GLU A 175 -9.32 -18.76 -14.22
N ARG A 176 -9.72 -19.22 -15.41
CA ARG A 176 -11.05 -19.84 -15.62
C ARG A 176 -11.31 -21.06 -14.74
N ILE A 177 -10.26 -21.81 -14.39
CA ILE A 177 -10.38 -23.03 -13.58
C ILE A 177 -10.50 -22.68 -12.09
N GLY A 178 -9.75 -21.68 -11.61
CA GLY A 178 -9.55 -21.44 -10.18
C GLY A 178 -10.14 -20.15 -9.61
N ASN A 179 -10.40 -19.14 -10.43
CA ASN A 179 -10.81 -17.81 -9.94
C ASN A 179 -12.32 -17.76 -9.66
N ASP A 180 -12.69 -17.30 -8.47
CA ASP A 180 -14.09 -17.18 -8.02
C ASP A 180 -14.97 -16.40 -9.01
N ALA A 181 -14.41 -15.42 -9.73
CA ALA A 181 -15.15 -14.65 -10.72
C ALA A 181 -15.60 -15.48 -11.94
N PHE A 182 -14.93 -16.61 -12.21
CA PHE A 182 -15.32 -17.58 -13.24
C PHE A 182 -16.15 -18.74 -12.70
N THR A 183 -15.85 -19.21 -11.50
CA THR A 183 -16.41 -20.47 -10.95
C THR A 183 -17.74 -20.27 -10.23
N LEU A 184 -18.01 -19.06 -9.73
CA LEU A 184 -19.27 -18.72 -9.06
C LEU A 184 -20.28 -18.07 -10.02
N ASP A 185 -21.57 -18.30 -9.77
CA ASP A 185 -22.61 -17.47 -10.36
C ASP A 185 -22.52 -16.03 -9.84
N VAL A 186 -23.10 -15.09 -10.59
CA VAL A 186 -22.93 -13.65 -10.33
C VAL A 186 -23.39 -13.24 -8.93
N ASP A 187 -24.45 -13.83 -8.38
CA ASP A 187 -24.96 -13.45 -7.06
C ASP A 187 -24.07 -14.01 -5.93
N ALA A 188 -23.62 -15.26 -6.08
CA ALA A 188 -22.66 -15.86 -5.17
C ALA A 188 -21.31 -15.12 -5.18
N PHE A 189 -20.84 -14.72 -6.36
CA PHE A 189 -19.64 -13.92 -6.54
C PHE A 189 -19.75 -12.55 -5.86
N VAL A 190 -20.82 -11.81 -6.13
CA VAL A 190 -21.08 -10.50 -5.50
C VAL A 190 -21.14 -10.64 -3.97
N LYS A 191 -21.86 -11.64 -3.46
CA LYS A 191 -21.92 -11.87 -2.02
C LYS A 191 -20.53 -12.16 -1.43
N ARG A 192 -19.73 -12.98 -2.10
CA ARG A 192 -18.38 -13.36 -1.66
C ARG A 192 -17.44 -12.16 -1.63
N ILE A 193 -17.38 -11.39 -2.73
CA ILE A 193 -16.44 -10.27 -2.84
C ILE A 193 -16.76 -9.18 -1.82
N LEU A 194 -18.04 -8.85 -1.62
CA LEU A 194 -18.46 -7.83 -0.65
C LEU A 194 -18.22 -8.25 0.80
N ALA A 195 -18.34 -9.54 1.11
CA ALA A 195 -18.03 -10.06 2.43
C ALA A 195 -16.52 -10.06 2.75
N GLY A 196 -15.65 -9.98 1.73
CA GLY A 196 -14.19 -9.97 1.89
C GLY A 196 -13.56 -8.59 1.92
N LEU A 197 -14.33 -7.50 1.77
CA LEU A 197 -13.79 -6.14 1.74
C LEU A 197 -13.31 -5.71 3.12
N GLU A 198 -12.01 -5.44 3.24
CA GLU A 198 -11.39 -4.84 4.43
C GLU A 198 -11.20 -3.32 4.25
N ASN A 199 -10.87 -2.64 5.36
CA ASN A 199 -10.45 -1.24 5.38
C ASN A 199 -9.28 -1.00 4.43
N VAL A 200 -9.31 0.15 3.76
CA VAL A 200 -8.23 0.62 2.86
C VAL A 200 -7.33 1.62 3.56
N PRO A 201 -6.09 1.77 3.07
CA PRO A 201 -5.25 2.88 3.46
C PRO A 201 -5.95 4.23 3.30
N ALA A 202 -5.88 5.07 4.33
CA ALA A 202 -6.58 6.35 4.39
C ALA A 202 -6.21 7.27 3.21
N TYR A 203 -4.97 7.19 2.72
CA TYR A 203 -4.52 8.00 1.60
C TYR A 203 -5.20 7.68 0.26
N TYR A 204 -5.88 6.53 0.12
CA TYR A 204 -6.53 6.13 -1.15
C TYR A 204 -7.56 7.17 -1.62
N THR A 205 -8.25 7.82 -0.68
CA THR A 205 -9.24 8.88 -0.98
C THR A 205 -8.63 10.07 -1.73
N HIS A 206 -7.31 10.26 -1.67
CA HIS A 206 -6.61 11.36 -2.31
C HIS A 206 -5.97 10.99 -3.66
N MET A 207 -5.73 9.70 -3.92
CA MET A 207 -5.03 9.24 -5.12
C MET A 207 -5.86 9.48 -6.39
N GLY A 208 -7.12 9.04 -6.40
CA GLY A 208 -8.01 9.23 -7.55
C GLY A 208 -8.12 10.71 -7.97
N PRO A 209 -8.45 11.63 -7.05
CA PRO A 209 -8.45 13.07 -7.32
C PRO A 209 -7.10 13.62 -7.81
N ALA A 210 -5.97 13.24 -7.20
CA ALA A 210 -4.64 13.68 -7.62
C ALA A 210 -4.32 13.21 -9.05
N ASN A 211 -4.59 11.94 -9.34
CA ASN A 211 -4.39 11.31 -10.64
C ASN A 211 -5.29 11.93 -11.72
N ALA A 212 -6.53 12.25 -11.39
CA ALA A 212 -7.46 12.93 -12.29
C ALA A 212 -7.08 14.40 -12.55
N ALA A 213 -6.52 15.09 -11.56
CA ALA A 213 -6.04 16.47 -11.71
C ALA A 213 -4.79 16.56 -12.60
N GLY A 214 -4.00 15.50 -12.67
CA GLY A 214 -2.73 15.47 -13.38
C GLY A 214 -1.61 15.82 -12.41
N PRO A 215 -0.96 14.81 -11.81
CA PRO A 215 0.09 15.02 -10.83
C PRO A 215 1.23 15.89 -11.39
N ALA A 216 1.82 16.73 -10.53
CA ALA A 216 3.01 17.49 -10.86
C ALA A 216 4.21 16.55 -11.15
N PRO A 217 5.26 17.00 -11.85
CA PRO A 217 6.48 16.21 -11.98
C PRO A 217 7.06 15.80 -10.62
N VAL A 218 7.64 14.60 -10.54
CA VAL A 218 8.28 14.12 -9.31
C VAL A 218 9.57 14.91 -9.01
N ASP A 219 9.74 15.30 -7.74
CA ASP A 219 10.97 15.94 -7.25
C ASP A 219 11.71 15.02 -6.28
N LEU A 220 12.81 14.43 -6.78
CA LEU A 220 13.70 13.55 -6.01
C LEU A 220 14.96 14.27 -5.52
N THR A 221 14.97 15.61 -5.53
CA THR A 221 16.06 16.37 -4.91
C THR A 221 16.13 16.03 -3.42
N PRO A 222 17.33 15.78 -2.85
CA PRO A 222 17.46 15.46 -1.43
C PRO A 222 16.75 16.48 -0.52
N PRO A 223 16.12 16.05 0.59
CA PRO A 223 15.52 16.96 1.55
C PRO A 223 16.58 17.84 2.22
N GLU A 224 16.16 18.99 2.74
CA GLU A 224 17.05 19.86 3.52
C GLU A 224 17.58 19.13 4.76
N PRO A 225 18.90 19.20 5.05
CA PRO A 225 19.44 18.64 6.28
C PRO A 225 18.83 19.30 7.52
N ALA A 226 18.49 18.50 8.53
CA ALA A 226 18.09 18.97 9.85
C ALA A 226 19.11 18.55 10.92
N ASP A 227 19.55 19.51 11.73
CA ASP A 227 20.28 19.24 12.96
C ASP A 227 19.34 18.92 14.14
N ALA A 228 19.92 18.58 15.30
CA ALA A 228 19.15 18.25 16.50
C ALA A 228 18.21 19.37 16.99
N ALA A 229 18.58 20.65 16.81
CA ALA A 229 17.72 21.75 17.20
C ALA A 229 16.51 21.85 16.27
N GLN A 230 16.75 21.72 14.97
CA GLN A 230 15.69 21.73 13.95
C GLN A 230 14.76 20.52 14.08
N ILE A 231 15.27 19.33 14.42
CA ILE A 231 14.44 18.15 14.70
C ILE A 231 13.50 18.42 15.88
N ALA A 232 14.01 19.00 16.97
CA ALA A 232 13.21 19.34 18.14
C ALA A 232 12.13 20.41 17.83
N GLU A 233 12.46 21.42 17.02
CA GLU A 233 11.50 22.44 16.57
C GLU A 233 10.37 21.86 15.74
N ARG A 234 10.68 20.91 14.84
CA ARG A 234 9.70 20.23 13.98
C ARG A 234 8.77 19.34 14.79
N LEU A 235 9.30 18.58 15.75
CA LEU A 235 8.48 17.82 16.71
C LEU A 235 7.53 18.75 17.48
N ALA A 236 8.03 19.88 17.98
CA ALA A 236 7.21 20.86 18.69
C ALA A 236 6.12 21.51 17.80
N ALA A 237 6.37 21.60 16.48
CA ALA A 237 5.39 22.07 15.50
C ALA A 237 4.35 21.00 15.10
N GLY A 238 4.46 19.76 15.63
CA GLY A 238 3.58 18.65 15.30
C GLY A 238 3.82 18.08 13.90
N GLU A 239 5.06 18.19 13.40
CA GLU A 239 5.56 17.48 12.23
C GLU A 239 5.79 16.00 12.55
N TRP A 240 5.61 15.12 11.55
CA TRP A 240 5.91 13.71 11.70
C TRP A 240 7.40 13.46 11.47
N VAL A 241 8.14 13.30 12.56
CA VAL A 241 9.54 12.86 12.50
C VAL A 241 9.58 11.34 12.48
N VAL A 242 9.99 10.77 11.35
CA VAL A 242 9.95 9.34 11.05
C VAL A 242 11.36 8.77 11.04
N ASP A 243 11.62 7.84 11.95
CA ASP A 243 12.89 7.09 12.02
C ASP A 243 12.79 5.79 11.22
N LEU A 244 13.66 5.69 10.21
CA LEU A 244 13.70 4.61 9.23
C LEU A 244 14.48 3.38 9.68
N ARG A 245 15.10 3.41 10.86
CA ARG A 245 15.88 2.27 11.37
C ARG A 245 14.97 1.09 11.68
N ASN A 246 15.56 -0.11 11.71
CA ASN A 246 14.87 -1.31 12.15
C ASN A 246 14.32 -1.13 13.58
N ARG A 247 13.13 -1.67 13.85
CA ARG A 247 12.42 -1.55 15.13
C ARG A 247 13.23 -1.91 16.35
N VAL A 248 14.18 -2.84 16.24
CA VAL A 248 15.07 -3.22 17.36
C VAL A 248 15.94 -2.04 17.76
N ALA A 249 16.64 -1.44 16.79
CA ALA A 249 17.52 -0.30 17.04
C ALA A 249 16.75 0.95 17.46
N PHE A 250 15.51 1.12 16.99
CA PHE A 250 14.63 2.20 17.44
C PHE A 250 14.22 2.02 18.90
N ALA A 251 13.74 0.83 19.27
CA ALA A 251 13.29 0.52 20.62
C ALA A 251 14.40 0.72 21.67
N ASP A 252 15.64 0.38 21.32
CA ASP A 252 16.82 0.52 22.19
C ASP A 252 17.27 1.98 22.40
N GLY A 253 16.87 2.91 21.52
CA GLY A 253 17.24 4.31 21.61
C GLY A 253 16.79 5.14 20.41
N HIS A 254 15.91 6.11 20.63
CA HIS A 254 15.35 7.00 19.60
C HIS A 254 15.10 8.42 20.10
N VAL A 255 14.79 9.33 19.18
CA VAL A 255 14.39 10.71 19.51
C VAL A 255 12.99 10.67 20.12
N ALA A 256 12.83 11.20 21.34
CA ALA A 256 11.53 11.24 22.00
C ALA A 256 10.48 11.96 21.13
N GLY A 257 9.30 11.35 20.96
CA GLY A 257 8.24 11.89 20.11
C GLY A 257 8.34 11.55 18.62
N SER A 258 9.41 10.89 18.18
CA SER A 258 9.50 10.36 16.81
C SER A 258 8.73 9.04 16.64
N PHE A 259 8.40 8.71 15.40
CA PHE A 259 7.69 7.48 15.04
C PHE A 259 8.60 6.52 14.26
N ASN A 260 8.47 5.23 14.51
CA ASN A 260 9.27 4.23 13.79
C ASN A 260 8.50 3.66 12.60
N PHE A 261 9.10 3.75 11.42
CA PHE A 261 8.66 3.05 10.23
C PHE A 261 9.90 2.55 9.52
N GLU A 262 10.16 1.24 9.57
CA GLU A 262 11.36 0.67 8.96
C GLU A 262 11.45 1.03 7.47
N GLY A 263 12.58 1.59 7.05
CA GLY A 263 12.79 1.96 5.64
C GLY A 263 12.84 0.77 4.69
N THR A 264 13.06 -0.44 5.22
CA THR A 264 12.90 -1.70 4.49
C THR A 264 11.50 -2.27 4.74
N GLY A 265 10.73 -2.52 3.70
CA GLY A 265 9.42 -3.19 3.81
C GLY A 265 8.30 -2.38 3.19
N LYS A 266 7.28 -2.04 4.00
CA LYS A 266 6.04 -1.38 3.56
C LYS A 266 5.92 0.06 4.09
N LEU A 267 7.01 0.83 4.00
CA LEU A 267 7.09 2.19 4.55
C LEU A 267 5.96 3.07 4.03
N ALA A 268 5.85 3.21 2.70
CA ALA A 268 4.87 4.10 2.09
C ALA A 268 3.44 3.70 2.43
N THR A 269 3.16 2.39 2.47
CA THR A 269 1.83 1.88 2.81
C THR A 269 1.43 2.27 4.23
N TYR A 270 2.25 1.95 5.24
CA TYR A 270 1.88 2.22 6.63
C TYR A 270 2.01 3.69 6.99
N LEU A 271 3.07 4.38 6.57
CA LEU A 271 3.22 5.80 6.88
C LEU A 271 2.06 6.58 6.28
N ALA A 272 1.74 6.40 4.99
CA ALA A 272 0.65 7.13 4.35
C ALA A 272 -0.74 6.71 4.85
N TRP A 273 -0.90 5.52 5.43
CA TRP A 273 -2.14 5.14 6.08
C TRP A 273 -2.32 5.88 7.41
N LEU A 274 -1.26 6.04 8.20
CA LEU A 274 -1.37 6.58 9.55
C LEU A 274 -1.21 8.10 9.64
N ILE A 275 -0.42 8.70 8.76
CA ILE A 275 -0.16 10.14 8.81
C ILE A 275 -1.41 10.93 8.40
N PRO A 276 -1.82 11.97 9.15
CA PRO A 276 -2.87 12.87 8.68
C PRO A 276 -2.46 13.53 7.36
N TRP A 277 -3.37 13.52 6.37
CA TRP A 277 -3.06 13.98 5.02
C TRP A 277 -2.49 15.41 4.99
N GLY A 278 -1.40 15.60 4.24
CA GLY A 278 -0.72 16.88 4.09
C GLY A 278 0.16 17.30 5.28
N LYS A 279 0.30 16.47 6.33
CA LYS A 279 1.28 16.73 7.40
C LYS A 279 2.70 16.64 6.84
N PRO A 280 3.60 17.57 7.24
CA PRO A 280 5.00 17.49 6.85
C PRO A 280 5.66 16.26 7.48
N VAL A 281 6.67 15.73 6.79
CA VAL A 281 7.46 14.56 7.20
C VAL A 281 8.93 14.93 7.23
N THR A 282 9.61 14.64 8.33
CA THR A 282 11.07 14.65 8.43
C THR A 282 11.57 13.22 8.58
N LEU A 283 12.56 12.84 7.78
CA LEU A 283 13.11 11.48 7.79
C LEU A 283 14.43 11.41 8.57
N LEU A 284 14.55 10.45 9.48
CA LEU A 284 15.79 10.11 10.17
C LEU A 284 16.28 8.75 9.66
N GLY A 285 17.53 8.65 9.25
CA GLY A 285 18.09 7.41 8.68
C GLY A 285 19.57 7.24 8.94
N GLY A 286 20.09 6.03 8.80
CA GLY A 286 21.53 5.77 8.98
C GLY A 286 22.39 6.39 7.87
N THR A 287 21.85 6.51 6.66
CA THR A 287 22.61 6.97 5.48
C THR A 287 21.78 7.84 4.53
N PRO A 288 22.42 8.69 3.71
CA PRO A 288 21.72 9.43 2.65
C PRO A 288 21.01 8.53 1.63
N ALA A 289 21.54 7.33 1.35
CA ALA A 289 20.90 6.37 0.45
C ALA A 289 19.56 5.89 1.01
N GLN A 290 19.50 5.57 2.31
CA GLN A 290 18.26 5.17 2.97
C GLN A 290 17.20 6.29 2.90
N ILE A 291 17.60 7.56 3.05
CA ILE A 291 16.70 8.70 2.90
C ILE A 291 16.19 8.81 1.46
N ALA A 292 17.06 8.66 0.46
CA ALA A 292 16.68 8.75 -0.95
C ALA A 292 15.72 7.63 -1.36
N ASP A 293 15.95 6.40 -0.90
CA ASP A 293 15.08 5.25 -1.16
C ASP A 293 13.69 5.47 -0.52
N ALA A 294 13.66 5.93 0.74
CA ALA A 294 12.42 6.27 1.42
C ALA A 294 11.65 7.41 0.73
N GLN A 295 12.32 8.52 0.39
CA GLN A 295 11.71 9.62 -0.36
C GLN A 295 11.06 9.12 -1.64
N ARG A 296 11.78 8.31 -2.42
CA ARG A 296 11.26 7.75 -3.67
C ARG A 296 10.02 6.90 -3.44
N GLU A 297 10.03 6.01 -2.45
CA GLU A 297 8.87 5.17 -2.13
C GLU A 297 7.65 6.03 -1.72
N LEU A 298 7.88 7.08 -0.91
CA LEU A 298 6.85 7.99 -0.42
C LEU A 298 6.18 8.82 -1.51
N THR A 299 6.91 9.19 -2.57
CA THR A 299 6.33 9.91 -3.71
C THR A 299 5.20 9.13 -4.39
N ARG A 300 5.25 7.79 -4.34
CA ARG A 300 4.24 6.91 -4.95
C ARG A 300 2.89 7.04 -4.26
N VAL A 301 2.83 7.47 -3.01
CA VAL A 301 1.60 7.58 -2.21
C VAL A 301 1.22 9.04 -1.91
N GLY A 302 1.78 9.99 -2.66
CA GLY A 302 1.45 11.42 -2.57
C GLY A 302 2.16 12.19 -1.45
N ILE A 303 3.15 11.57 -0.81
CA ILE A 303 4.10 12.29 0.05
C ILE A 303 5.26 12.71 -0.85
N ASP A 304 5.03 13.78 -1.63
CA ASP A 304 5.90 14.16 -2.76
C ASP A 304 7.34 14.51 -2.35
N ARG A 305 7.52 15.21 -1.21
CA ARG A 305 8.85 15.57 -0.71
C ARG A 305 8.87 15.69 0.82
N PRO A 306 9.74 14.94 1.53
CA PRO A 306 10.00 15.17 2.94
C PRO A 306 10.51 16.60 3.18
N ALA A 307 10.06 17.23 4.26
CA ALA A 307 10.38 18.62 4.58
C ALA A 307 11.81 18.79 5.12
N ALA A 308 12.40 17.74 5.67
CA ALA A 308 13.83 17.65 5.99
C ALA A 308 14.27 16.19 6.16
N ALA A 309 15.57 15.99 6.31
CA ALA A 309 16.14 14.73 6.71
C ALA A 309 17.38 14.90 7.60
N ALA A 310 17.65 13.90 8.44
CA ALA A 310 18.92 13.78 9.14
C ALA A 310 19.49 12.38 8.96
N THR A 311 20.82 12.31 8.83
CA THR A 311 21.53 11.03 8.67
C THR A 311 22.52 10.83 9.79
N GLY A 312 22.78 9.59 10.20
CA GLY A 312 23.82 9.24 11.17
C GLY A 312 23.29 8.47 12.36
N ASP A 313 23.81 8.80 13.54
CA ASP A 313 23.48 8.11 14.79
C ASP A 313 22.41 8.87 15.58
N PRO A 314 21.50 8.17 16.28
CA PRO A 314 20.47 8.82 17.10
C PRO A 314 21.00 9.82 18.11
N ALA A 315 22.20 9.60 18.67
CA ALA A 315 22.81 10.54 19.60
C ALA A 315 23.10 11.92 18.95
N SER A 316 23.25 11.99 17.62
CA SER A 316 23.40 13.26 16.90
C SER A 316 22.09 13.96 16.57
N TRP A 317 20.94 13.29 16.79
CA TRP A 317 19.61 13.83 16.49
C TRP A 317 18.93 14.48 17.69
N VAL A 318 19.52 14.35 18.89
CA VAL A 318 19.05 14.97 20.13
C VAL A 318 19.95 16.13 20.54
N ARG A 319 19.39 17.13 21.23
CA ARG A 319 20.17 18.30 21.65
C ARG A 319 21.16 17.92 22.74
N GLN A 320 22.21 18.73 22.89
CA GLN A 320 23.21 18.48 23.92
C GLN A 320 22.56 18.42 25.31
N GLY A 321 22.78 17.30 26.02
CA GLY A 321 22.24 17.05 27.36
C GLY A 321 20.87 16.34 27.37
N GLU A 322 20.22 16.16 26.23
CA GLU A 322 19.04 15.31 26.10
C GLU A 322 19.44 13.83 26.03
N LYS A 323 18.52 12.96 26.45
CA LYS A 323 18.68 11.51 26.38
C LYS A 323 17.73 10.96 25.32
N LEU A 324 18.15 9.87 24.69
CA LEU A 324 17.27 9.07 23.85
C LEU A 324 16.16 8.46 24.70
N ALA A 325 14.96 8.41 24.12
CA ALA A 325 13.87 7.59 24.61
C ALA A 325 14.11 6.12 24.23
N PHE A 326 13.48 5.21 24.95
CA PHE A 326 13.55 3.77 24.68
C PHE A 326 12.30 3.10 25.25
N PHE A 327 11.93 1.95 24.68
CA PHE A 327 10.91 1.08 25.26
C PHE A 327 11.35 -0.38 25.17
N PRO A 328 11.01 -1.23 26.17
CA PRO A 328 11.36 -2.64 26.12
C PRO A 328 10.68 -3.38 24.97
N ARG A 329 11.35 -4.41 24.48
CA ARG A 329 10.77 -5.45 23.63
C ARG A 329 10.70 -6.76 24.40
N ALA A 330 9.68 -7.56 24.14
CA ALA A 330 9.45 -8.84 24.80
C ALA A 330 8.72 -9.82 23.86
N GLY A 331 8.62 -11.09 24.26
CA GLY A 331 7.83 -12.11 23.55
C GLY A 331 6.51 -12.45 24.26
N PHE A 332 5.72 -13.35 23.68
CA PHE A 332 4.49 -13.83 24.32
C PHE A 332 4.75 -14.67 25.58
N ALA A 333 5.93 -15.29 25.69
CA ALA A 333 6.34 -16.01 26.90
C ALA A 333 6.54 -15.04 28.08
N ASP A 334 7.18 -13.89 27.86
CA ASP A 334 7.34 -12.87 28.90
C ASP A 334 5.98 -12.29 29.33
N LEU A 335 5.06 -12.11 28.38
CA LEU A 335 3.70 -11.66 28.67
C LEU A 335 2.94 -12.70 29.51
N ALA A 336 3.12 -14.00 29.23
CA ALA A 336 2.54 -15.07 30.03
C ALA A 336 3.07 -15.04 31.46
N ASP A 337 4.38 -14.88 31.65
CA ASP A 337 4.99 -14.79 32.98
C ASP A 337 4.45 -13.59 33.78
N VAL A 338 4.23 -12.44 33.12
CA VAL A 338 3.61 -11.24 33.73
C VAL A 338 2.16 -11.53 34.14
N HIS A 339 1.40 -12.21 33.28
CA HIS A 339 0.03 -12.60 33.56
C HIS A 339 -0.06 -13.59 34.73
N GLU A 340 0.80 -14.61 34.78
CA GLU A 340 0.86 -15.59 35.88
C GLU A 340 1.21 -14.95 37.23
N ARG A 341 2.04 -13.90 37.23
CA ARG A 341 2.35 -13.12 38.44
C ARG A 341 1.20 -12.22 38.90
N GLY A 342 0.12 -12.11 38.12
CA GLY A 342 -1.04 -11.27 38.44
C GLY A 342 -0.73 -9.77 38.35
N GLU A 343 0.23 -9.39 37.51
CA GLU A 343 0.52 -7.98 37.26
C GLU A 343 -0.59 -7.35 36.41
N ASP A 344 -1.02 -6.15 36.81
CA ASP A 344 -2.05 -5.39 36.09
C ASP A 344 -1.42 -4.71 34.86
N VAL A 345 -1.66 -5.28 33.68
CA VAL A 345 -1.13 -4.80 32.40
C VAL A 345 -2.23 -4.70 31.35
N VAL A 346 -2.03 -3.80 30.40
CA VAL A 346 -2.95 -3.62 29.27
C VAL A 346 -2.39 -4.37 28.07
N VAL A 347 -3.10 -5.40 27.60
CA VAL A 347 -2.75 -6.09 26.35
C VAL A 347 -3.49 -5.41 25.20
N LEU A 348 -2.75 -4.84 24.26
CA LEU A 348 -3.28 -4.16 23.08
C LEU A 348 -2.99 -4.97 21.82
N ASP A 349 -4.05 -5.46 21.17
CA ASP A 349 -4.01 -6.09 19.86
C ASP A 349 -4.21 -5.02 18.78
N VAL A 350 -3.22 -4.83 17.90
CA VAL A 350 -3.29 -3.88 16.78
C VAL A 350 -3.46 -4.55 15.41
N ARG A 351 -3.83 -5.84 15.38
CA ARG A 351 -4.16 -6.57 14.14
C ARG A 351 -5.47 -6.05 13.54
N ARG A 352 -5.71 -6.38 12.26
CA ARG A 352 -6.97 -6.06 11.58
C ARG A 352 -8.12 -6.89 12.14
N ASP A 353 -9.35 -6.46 11.89
CA ASP A 353 -10.56 -7.17 12.33
C ASP A 353 -10.62 -8.62 11.84
N SER A 354 -10.21 -8.85 10.59
CA SER A 354 -10.17 -10.19 9.98
C SER A 354 -9.19 -11.13 10.66
N GLU A 355 -8.02 -10.62 11.06
CA GLU A 355 -7.04 -11.40 11.82
C GLU A 355 -7.59 -11.72 13.22
N ARG A 356 -8.22 -10.73 13.87
CA ARG A 356 -8.81 -10.91 15.19
C ARG A 356 -9.98 -11.90 15.19
N ALA A 357 -10.76 -11.93 14.12
CA ALA A 357 -11.88 -12.86 13.96
C ALA A 357 -11.44 -14.33 14.01
N ASN A 358 -10.17 -14.63 13.72
CA ASN A 358 -9.63 -15.99 13.74
C ASN A 358 -9.06 -16.41 15.13
N GLY A 359 -8.98 -15.48 16.08
CA GLY A 359 -8.57 -15.75 17.45
C GLY A 359 -7.79 -14.58 18.07
N PHE A 360 -7.96 -14.34 19.37
CA PHE A 360 -7.35 -13.22 20.10
C PHE A 360 -7.12 -13.57 21.58
N LEU A 361 -6.25 -12.81 22.25
CA LEU A 361 -5.98 -12.99 23.68
C LEU A 361 -7.18 -12.53 24.52
N GLU A 362 -7.68 -13.38 25.40
CA GLU A 362 -8.76 -13.05 26.32
C GLU A 362 -8.41 -11.80 27.16
N GLY A 363 -9.34 -10.86 27.27
CA GLY A 363 -9.12 -9.59 27.96
C GLY A 363 -8.30 -8.54 27.19
N SER A 364 -7.79 -8.84 25.99
CA SER A 364 -7.11 -7.82 25.17
C SER A 364 -8.04 -6.71 24.68
N VAL A 365 -7.52 -5.48 24.70
CA VAL A 365 -8.09 -4.32 24.01
C VAL A 365 -7.73 -4.42 22.54
N HIS A 366 -8.67 -4.11 21.65
CA HIS A 366 -8.44 -4.16 20.21
C HIS A 366 -8.65 -2.80 19.57
N ILE A 367 -7.58 -2.28 18.97
CA ILE A 367 -7.60 -1.07 18.15
C ILE A 367 -6.66 -1.35 16.96
N PRO A 368 -7.18 -1.61 15.76
CA PRO A 368 -6.35 -1.80 14.58
C PRO A 368 -5.35 -0.66 14.40
N LEU A 369 -4.11 -0.97 13.99
CA LEU A 369 -3.02 0.02 13.92
C LEU A 369 -3.41 1.32 13.20
N HIS A 370 -4.17 1.20 12.11
CA HIS A 370 -4.57 2.35 11.29
C HIS A 370 -5.54 3.31 11.98
N GLU A 371 -6.23 2.88 13.03
CA GLU A 371 -7.11 3.72 13.82
C GLU A 371 -6.44 4.24 15.10
N LEU A 372 -5.32 3.62 15.50
CA LEU A 372 -4.70 3.85 16.80
C LEU A 372 -4.32 5.31 17.03
N HIS A 373 -3.76 6.00 16.03
CA HIS A 373 -3.36 7.41 16.18
C HIS A 373 -4.53 8.33 16.59
N GLY A 374 -5.74 8.07 16.05
CA GLY A 374 -6.95 8.82 16.39
C GLY A 374 -7.68 8.33 17.64
N ARG A 375 -7.33 7.14 18.13
CA ARG A 375 -8.01 6.44 19.24
C ARG A 375 -7.08 6.15 20.43
N THR A 376 -5.93 6.82 20.52
CA THR A 376 -4.94 6.60 21.60
C THR A 376 -5.54 6.79 23.00
N SER A 377 -6.50 7.70 23.16
CA SER A 377 -7.21 7.93 24.42
C SER A 377 -8.10 6.78 24.87
N GLU A 378 -8.41 5.83 23.98
CA GLU A 378 -9.19 4.64 24.32
C GLU A 378 -8.33 3.51 24.91
N VAL A 379 -7.00 3.63 24.82
CA VAL A 379 -6.07 2.67 25.44
C VAL A 379 -6.08 2.89 26.97
N PRO A 380 -6.50 1.89 27.77
CA PRO A 380 -6.56 2.03 29.24
C PRO A 380 -5.22 2.40 29.86
N ASP A 381 -5.23 3.08 31.01
CA ASP A 381 -4.03 3.42 31.78
C ASP A 381 -3.24 2.18 32.23
N GLY A 382 -1.91 2.31 32.32
CA GLY A 382 -1.02 1.21 32.73
C GLY A 382 0.16 1.01 31.79
N THR A 383 0.90 -0.07 32.01
CA THR A 383 1.94 -0.52 31.07
C THR A 383 1.26 -1.30 29.94
N VAL A 384 1.43 -0.81 28.71
CA VAL A 384 0.77 -1.38 27.52
C VAL A 384 1.70 -2.39 26.86
N TRP A 385 1.28 -3.66 26.80
CA TRP A 385 1.88 -4.70 25.99
C TRP A 385 1.18 -4.74 24.65
N VAL A 386 1.83 -4.21 23.62
CA VAL A 386 1.25 -4.11 22.28
C VAL A 386 1.76 -5.24 21.40
N HIS A 387 0.86 -5.95 20.71
CA HIS A 387 1.21 -7.04 19.80
C HIS A 387 0.47 -6.93 18.47
N CYS A 388 1.01 -7.61 17.47
CA CYS A 388 0.34 -7.81 16.19
C CYS A 388 0.49 -9.27 15.74
N ALA A 389 0.50 -9.55 14.43
CA ALA A 389 0.76 -10.89 13.93
C ALA A 389 2.26 -11.28 13.94
N GLY A 390 3.19 -10.31 13.91
CA GLY A 390 4.62 -10.60 13.73
C GLY A 390 5.56 -9.43 14.06
N GLY A 391 5.26 -8.67 15.12
CA GLY A 391 6.11 -7.60 15.64
C GLY A 391 6.09 -6.25 14.91
N MET A 392 6.14 -6.19 13.57
CA MET A 392 6.33 -4.91 12.85
C MET A 392 5.27 -3.85 13.16
N ARG A 393 3.97 -4.20 13.08
CA ARG A 393 2.89 -3.25 13.43
C ARG A 393 2.85 -2.90 14.92
N ALA A 394 3.33 -3.81 15.77
CA ALA A 394 3.41 -3.58 17.20
C ALA A 394 4.49 -2.54 17.53
N ALA A 395 5.62 -2.54 16.81
CA ALA A 395 6.65 -1.51 16.93
C ALA A 395 6.16 -0.12 16.47
N ILE A 396 5.43 -0.04 15.35
CA ILE A 396 4.81 1.22 14.91
C ILE A 396 3.87 1.72 16.00
N ALA A 397 2.97 0.86 16.49
CA ALA A 397 2.04 1.19 17.57
C ALA A 397 2.77 1.62 18.86
N ALA A 398 3.85 0.93 19.23
CA ALA A 398 4.67 1.29 20.39
C ALA A 398 5.27 2.69 20.23
N SER A 399 5.79 3.04 19.05
CA SER A 399 6.31 4.40 18.82
C SER A 399 5.23 5.48 18.92
N LEU A 400 4.00 5.22 18.47
CA LEU A 400 2.87 6.15 18.63
C LEU A 400 2.50 6.36 20.10
N LEU A 401 2.47 5.26 20.87
CA LEU A 401 2.15 5.30 22.29
C LEU A 401 3.26 5.98 23.10
N ASP A 402 4.52 5.61 22.88
CA ASP A 402 5.68 6.21 23.54
C ASP A 402 5.77 7.72 23.28
N ALA A 403 5.52 8.16 22.04
CA ALA A 403 5.48 9.58 21.68
C ALA A 403 4.40 10.38 22.44
N THR A 404 3.37 9.72 22.97
CA THR A 404 2.34 10.33 23.84
C THR A 404 2.64 10.18 25.33
N GLY A 405 3.81 9.66 25.70
CA GLY A 405 4.27 9.47 27.08
C GLY A 405 3.74 8.19 27.73
N ARG A 406 3.21 7.24 26.96
CA ARG A 406 2.70 5.97 27.49
C ARG A 406 3.85 5.01 27.75
N ARG A 407 3.81 4.29 28.88
CA ARG A 407 4.72 3.16 29.12
C ARG A 407 4.29 1.98 28.25
N VAL A 408 5.12 1.60 27.31
CA VAL A 408 4.82 0.54 26.35
C VAL A 408 5.91 -0.52 26.33
N ILE A 409 5.51 -1.75 26.04
CA ILE A 409 6.37 -2.90 25.74
C ILE A 409 5.90 -3.45 24.40
N ALA A 410 6.80 -3.49 23.42
CA ALA A 410 6.49 -4.03 22.10
C ALA A 410 6.70 -5.54 22.08
N VAL A 411 5.64 -6.30 21.80
CA VAL A 411 5.74 -7.75 21.60
C VAL A 411 6.29 -8.02 20.19
N ASP A 412 7.53 -8.49 20.12
CA ASP A 412 8.28 -8.73 18.88
C ASP A 412 8.35 -10.24 18.58
N ASP A 413 7.17 -10.83 18.41
CA ASP A 413 6.98 -12.27 18.22
C ASP A 413 5.80 -12.54 17.26
N GLY A 414 5.71 -13.76 16.74
CA GLY A 414 4.57 -14.24 15.95
C GLY A 414 3.36 -14.49 16.84
N PHE A 415 2.15 -14.10 16.41
CA PHE A 415 0.94 -14.33 17.22
C PHE A 415 0.70 -15.82 17.49
N GLU A 416 1.14 -16.69 16.59
CA GLU A 416 1.06 -18.14 16.75
C GLU A 416 1.80 -18.63 18.01
N ALA A 417 2.88 -17.95 18.42
CA ALA A 417 3.65 -18.32 19.60
C ALA A 417 2.83 -18.19 20.90
N ALA A 418 1.80 -17.34 20.93
CA ALA A 418 0.93 -17.18 22.08
C ALA A 418 0.15 -18.46 22.46
N ALA A 419 -0.05 -19.38 21.49
CA ALA A 419 -0.76 -20.63 21.76
C ALA A 419 0.05 -21.58 22.66
N ASP A 420 1.37 -21.44 22.67
CA ASP A 420 2.29 -22.34 23.39
C ASP A 420 2.69 -21.79 24.78
N THR A 421 2.20 -20.60 25.17
CA THR A 421 2.63 -19.90 26.40
C THR A 421 1.61 -19.97 27.54
N GLY A 422 0.49 -20.67 27.37
CA GLY A 422 -0.57 -20.74 28.38
C GLY A 422 -1.49 -19.52 28.45
N LEU A 423 -1.28 -18.52 27.58
CA LEU A 423 -2.21 -17.41 27.40
C LEU A 423 -3.55 -17.92 26.81
N SER A 424 -4.66 -17.41 27.32
CA SER A 424 -5.99 -17.84 26.86
C SER A 424 -6.33 -17.19 25.51
N ILE A 425 -6.43 -18.00 24.46
CA ILE A 425 -6.87 -17.57 23.13
C ILE A 425 -8.35 -17.92 22.94
N THR A 426 -9.16 -16.90 22.64
CA THR A 426 -10.60 -17.04 22.38
C THR A 426 -10.92 -16.73 20.93
N ARG A 427 -12.02 -17.29 20.40
CA ARG A 427 -12.60 -16.93 19.10
C ARG A 427 -13.95 -16.22 19.33
N PRO A 428 -14.31 -15.23 18.49
CA PRO A 428 -15.54 -14.45 18.67
C PRO A 428 -16.82 -15.28 18.71
#